data_AF-A0A5D4MES2-F1
#
_entry.id   AF-A0A5D4MES2-F1
#
_cell.length_a   1.000
_cell.length_b   1.000
_cell.length_c   1.000
_cell.angle_alpha   90.00
_cell.angle_beta   90.00
_cell.angle_gamma   90.00
#
_symmetry.space_group_name_H-M   'P 1'
#
loop_
_entity.id
_entity.type
_entity.pdbx_description
1 polymer ?
#
loop_
_entity_poly.entity_id
_entity_poly.type
_entity_poly.pdbx_seq_one_letter_code
_entity_poly.pdbx_strand_id
1 'polypeptide(L)'
;MKLKTFISLIVSAAILLIIFILLFGVTFGILFIMANLLFSVFLYYISQGYKNNRWRIVHRAALILYALFLISFGTVQIMLVMEERRPLPDDIDYAVILGAGLKGEELSQTLKSRLEAGTEYLHDHPEIPVIVSGGQGEGEDIPESTAMFRYLVENGISEDRITEENQSTTTWENLQNSQSILESKGKADGHILIITSDYHVFRAKLTGEQLGLDCSGLAGESGFFIKVNYMIREYFAVVKAVVVGGE
;
A
#
# COMPACT_ATOMS: atom_id res chain seq x y z
N MET A 1 22.49 25.10 22.77
CA MET A 1 21.09 25.54 22.91
C MET A 1 20.76 25.65 24.40
N LYS A 2 20.19 26.76 24.89
CA LYS A 2 19.88 26.91 26.33
C LYS A 2 18.82 25.87 26.73
N LEU A 3 18.96 25.22 27.88
CA LEU A 3 18.07 24.16 28.38
C LEU A 3 16.57 24.55 28.31
N LYS A 4 16.26 25.83 28.55
CA LYS A 4 14.90 26.39 28.42
C LYS A 4 14.35 26.33 26.99
N THR A 5 15.16 26.63 25.99
CA THR A 5 14.78 26.57 24.57
C THR A 5 14.50 25.13 24.14
N PHE A 6 15.26 24.18 24.68
CA PHE A 6 15.02 22.76 24.43
C PHE A 6 13.71 22.26 25.03
N ILE A 7 13.46 22.58 26.29
CA ILE A 7 12.22 22.21 26.98
C ILE A 7 11.02 22.81 26.24
N SER A 8 11.11 24.07 25.80
CA SER A 8 10.07 24.71 25.00
C SER A 8 9.80 23.97 23.68
N LEU A 9 10.85 23.55 22.97
CA LEU A 9 10.72 22.80 21.71
C LEU A 9 10.05 21.43 21.92
N ILE A 10 10.44 20.69 22.97
CA ILE A 10 9.81 19.40 23.29
C ILE A 10 8.35 19.60 23.65
N VAL A 11 8.03 20.58 24.49
CA VAL A 11 6.66 20.84 24.93
C VAL A 11 5.79 21.27 23.75
N SER A 12 6.26 22.15 22.88
CA SER A 12 5.53 22.53 21.66
C SER A 12 5.32 21.35 20.72
N ALA A 13 6.33 20.50 20.51
CA ALA A 13 6.20 19.29 19.70
C ALA A 13 5.22 18.29 20.31
N ALA A 14 5.24 18.12 21.63
CA ALA A 14 4.31 17.24 22.36
C ALA A 14 2.87 17.76 22.32
N ILE A 15 2.64 19.07 22.42
CA ILE A 15 1.30 19.68 22.32
C ILE A 15 0.73 19.53 20.90
N LEU A 16 1.52 19.88 19.87
CA LEU A 16 1.12 19.68 18.48
C LEU A 16 0.77 18.22 18.19
N LEU A 17 1.54 17.31 18.78
CA LEU A 17 1.31 15.88 18.66
C LEU A 17 0.02 15.44 19.36
N ILE A 18 -0.24 15.89 20.60
CA ILE A 18 -1.48 15.55 21.32
C ILE A 18 -2.69 16.06 20.52
N ILE A 19 -2.62 17.27 19.98
CA ILE A 19 -3.67 17.82 19.10
C ILE A 19 -3.85 16.92 17.87
N PHE A 20 -2.76 16.48 17.24
CA PHE A 20 -2.81 15.62 16.06
C PHE A 20 -3.41 14.24 16.37
N ILE A 21 -3.02 13.62 17.49
CA ILE A 21 -3.58 12.33 17.96
C ILE A 21 -5.07 12.46 18.28
N LEU A 22 -5.49 13.57 18.91
CA LEU A 22 -6.90 13.80 19.22
C LEU A 22 -7.75 14.00 17.96
N LEU A 23 -7.19 14.56 16.89
CA LEU A 23 -7.88 14.79 15.63
C LEU A 23 -7.96 13.54 14.74
N PHE A 24 -6.89 12.72 14.72
CA PHE A 24 -6.73 11.65 13.72
C PHE A 24 -6.53 10.25 14.31
N GLY A 25 -6.54 10.13 15.65
CA GLY A 25 -6.23 8.89 16.35
C GLY A 25 -4.73 8.55 16.34
N VAL A 26 -4.39 7.37 16.88
CA VAL A 26 -3.01 6.84 16.84
C VAL A 26 -2.91 5.84 15.69
N THR A 27 -2.31 6.26 14.58
CA THR A 27 -1.98 5.36 13.46
C THR A 27 -0.49 5.01 13.46
N PHE A 28 -0.14 3.91 12.79
CA PHE A 28 1.25 3.48 12.65
C PHE A 28 2.14 4.58 12.04
N GLY A 29 1.64 5.26 11.00
CA GLY A 29 2.36 6.35 10.34
C GLY A 29 2.69 7.51 11.26
N ILE A 30 1.76 7.90 12.15
CA ILE A 30 1.99 8.96 13.14
C ILE A 30 3.09 8.55 14.12
N LEU A 31 2.99 7.34 14.67
CA LEU A 31 4.00 6.79 15.59
C LEU A 31 5.38 6.72 14.93
N PHE A 32 5.43 6.33 13.66
CA PHE A 32 6.67 6.23 12.89
C PHE A 32 7.33 7.61 12.68
N ILE A 33 6.55 8.63 12.28
CA ILE A 33 7.05 10.00 12.10
C ILE A 33 7.58 10.54 13.44
N MET A 34 6.85 10.32 14.53
CA MET A 34 7.27 10.73 15.87
C MET A 34 8.58 10.04 16.29
N ALA A 35 8.67 8.74 16.10
CA ALA A 35 9.85 7.96 16.48
C ALA A 35 11.10 8.49 15.76
N ASN A 36 10.99 8.82 14.46
CA ASN A 36 12.07 9.42 13.69
C ASN A 36 12.47 10.82 14.18
N LEU A 37 11.49 11.66 14.54
CA LEU A 37 11.76 12.98 15.09
C LEU A 37 12.48 12.88 16.44
N LEU A 38 11.98 12.05 17.35
CA LEU A 38 12.58 11.83 18.67
C LEU A 38 13.98 11.22 18.56
N PHE A 39 14.18 10.27 17.65
CA PHE A 39 15.47 9.66 17.40
C PHE A 39 16.49 10.67 16.84
N SER A 40 16.06 11.54 15.93
CA SER A 40 16.89 12.62 15.38
C SER A 40 17.32 13.62 16.47
N VAL A 41 16.38 14.02 17.34
CA VAL A 41 16.69 14.87 18.51
C VAL A 41 17.65 14.15 19.45
N PHE A 42 17.41 12.87 19.75
CA PHE A 42 18.27 12.06 20.59
C PHE A 42 19.71 11.98 20.06
N LEU A 43 19.90 11.70 18.77
CA LEU A 43 21.22 11.68 18.14
C LEU A 43 21.94 13.04 18.28
N TYR A 44 21.22 14.15 18.07
CA TYR A 44 21.76 15.50 18.28
C TYR A 44 22.16 15.77 19.74
N TYR A 45 21.40 15.29 20.72
CA TYR A 45 21.75 15.49 22.14
C TYR A 45 23.00 14.74 22.55
N ILE A 46 23.10 13.46 22.17
CA ILE A 46 24.29 12.67 22.46
C ILE A 46 25.51 13.32 21.79
N SER A 47 25.33 13.95 20.62
CA SER A 47 26.42 14.61 19.89
C SER A 47 27.16 15.68 20.69
N GLN A 48 26.50 16.29 21.67
CA GLN A 48 27.06 17.36 22.53
C GLN A 48 27.85 16.82 23.73
N GLY A 49 27.73 15.52 24.06
CA GLY A 49 28.21 14.95 25.31
C GLY A 49 29.53 14.16 25.22
N TYR A 50 30.15 14.05 24.05
CA TYR A 50 31.31 13.17 23.87
C TYR A 50 32.58 13.70 24.53
N LYS A 51 33.02 13.02 25.60
CA LYS A 51 34.35 13.21 26.19
C LYS A 51 35.39 12.21 25.69
N ASN A 52 34.98 11.05 25.16
CA ASN A 52 35.86 9.94 24.75
C ASN A 52 35.72 9.66 23.24
N ASN A 53 36.85 9.36 22.57
CA ASN A 53 36.91 9.07 21.14
C ASN A 53 36.08 7.84 20.73
N ARG A 54 35.93 6.83 21.61
CA ARG A 54 35.09 5.65 21.35
C ARG A 54 33.63 6.01 21.08
N TRP A 55 33.03 6.85 21.92
CA TRP A 55 31.63 7.28 21.76
C TRP A 55 31.40 8.13 20.52
N ARG A 56 32.41 8.89 20.07
CA ARG A 56 32.36 9.63 18.79
C ARG A 56 32.28 8.67 17.60
N ILE A 57 33.01 7.56 17.63
CA ILE A 57 32.97 6.54 16.56
C ILE A 57 31.60 5.88 16.52
N VAL A 58 31.07 5.43 17.66
CA VAL A 58 29.73 4.81 17.74
C VAL A 58 28.65 5.74 17.21
N HIS A 59 28.68 7.03 17.58
CA HIS A 59 27.72 8.00 17.06
C HIS A 59 27.80 8.20 15.56
N ARG A 60 29.01 8.31 15.00
CA ARG A 60 29.19 8.43 13.54
C ARG A 60 28.65 7.21 12.82
N ALA A 61 28.90 6.01 13.34
CA ALA A 61 28.32 4.78 12.80
C ALA A 61 26.78 4.82 12.84
N ALA A 62 26.19 5.25 13.97
CA ALA A 62 24.74 5.41 14.10
C ALA A 62 24.16 6.43 13.10
N LEU A 63 24.84 7.57 12.88
CA LEU A 63 24.43 8.56 11.88
C LEU A 63 24.47 8.00 10.46
N ILE A 64 25.53 7.24 10.12
CA ILE A 64 25.66 6.61 8.80
C ILE A 64 24.52 5.60 8.60
N LEU A 65 24.27 4.72 9.57
CA LEU A 65 23.18 3.74 9.49
C LEU A 65 21.81 4.42 9.38
N TYR A 66 21.59 5.49 10.14
CA TYR A 66 20.34 6.24 10.06
C TYR A 66 20.18 6.96 8.72
N ALA A 67 21.25 7.53 8.17
CA ALA A 67 21.23 8.13 6.84
C ALA A 67 20.95 7.09 5.75
N LEU A 68 21.56 5.90 5.83
CA LEU A 68 21.27 4.78 4.91
C LEU A 68 19.80 4.35 5.00
N PHE A 69 19.25 4.27 6.21
CA PHE A 69 17.84 4.00 6.42
C PHE A 69 16.94 5.06 5.76
N LEU A 70 17.22 6.35 5.96
CA LEU A 70 16.42 7.43 5.36
C LEU A 70 16.52 7.46 3.84
N ILE A 71 17.71 7.17 3.28
CA ILE A 71 17.90 7.05 1.82
C ILE A 71 17.08 5.87 1.29
N SER A 72 17.18 4.69 1.91
CA SER A 72 16.38 3.51 1.57
C SER A 72 14.89 3.81 1.60
N PHE A 73 14.42 4.42 2.70
CA PHE A 73 13.04 4.84 2.87
C PHE A 73 12.61 5.78 1.74
N GLY A 74 13.35 6.87 1.52
CA GLY A 74 13.04 7.83 0.46
C GLY A 74 13.00 7.20 -0.93
N THR A 75 13.94 6.33 -1.27
CA THR A 75 13.98 5.63 -2.56
C THR A 75 12.72 4.78 -2.77
N VAL A 76 12.33 3.97 -1.79
CA VAL A 76 11.11 3.15 -1.92
C VAL A 76 9.87 4.04 -2.03
N GLN A 77 9.76 5.10 -1.23
CA GLN A 77 8.63 6.04 -1.35
C GLN A 77 8.53 6.66 -2.74
N ILE A 78 9.67 7.00 -3.36
CA ILE A 78 9.72 7.50 -4.73
C ILE A 78 9.23 6.42 -5.71
N MET A 79 9.66 5.16 -5.55
CA MET A 79 9.21 4.05 -6.39
C MET A 79 7.69 3.83 -6.30
N LEU A 80 7.11 3.88 -5.09
CA LEU A 80 5.66 3.78 -4.89
C LEU A 80 4.91 4.87 -5.67
N VAL A 81 5.34 6.14 -5.53
CA VAL A 81 4.69 7.28 -6.20
C VAL A 81 4.90 7.28 -7.72
N MET A 82 6.05 6.82 -8.19
CA MET A 82 6.33 6.71 -9.62
C MET A 82 5.46 5.64 -10.28
N GLU A 83 5.27 4.49 -9.62
CA GLU A 83 4.45 3.42 -10.17
C GLU A 83 2.96 3.78 -10.17
N GLU A 84 2.46 4.48 -9.15
CA GLU A 84 1.10 5.03 -9.13
C GLU A 84 0.77 5.90 -10.36
N ARG A 85 1.78 6.64 -10.86
CA ARG A 85 1.61 7.59 -11.98
C ARG A 85 2.01 7.01 -13.33
N ARG A 86 2.27 5.70 -13.38
CA ARG A 86 2.72 5.06 -14.61
C ARG A 86 1.57 5.05 -15.61
N PRO A 87 1.79 5.48 -16.86
CA PRO A 87 0.74 5.38 -17.88
C PRO A 87 0.40 3.91 -18.13
N LEU A 88 -0.88 3.64 -18.35
CA LEU A 88 -1.33 2.31 -18.75
C LEU A 88 -0.92 2.03 -20.20
N PRO A 89 -0.51 0.80 -20.50
CA PRO A 89 -0.27 0.40 -21.88
C PRO A 89 -1.61 0.12 -22.60
N ASP A 90 -1.58 0.10 -23.93
CA ASP A 90 -2.77 -0.09 -24.76
C ASP A 90 -3.17 -1.57 -24.92
N ASP A 91 -2.33 -2.52 -24.49
CA ASP A 91 -2.44 -3.96 -24.74
C ASP A 91 -2.91 -4.76 -23.51
N ILE A 92 -3.84 -4.22 -22.72
CA ILE A 92 -4.46 -4.95 -21.60
C ILE A 92 -5.42 -6.03 -22.13
N ASP A 93 -5.32 -7.26 -21.61
CA ASP A 93 -6.23 -8.35 -21.94
C ASP A 93 -7.26 -8.66 -20.83
N TYR A 94 -6.88 -8.43 -19.57
CA TYR A 94 -7.73 -8.71 -18.39
C TYR A 94 -7.53 -7.66 -17.31
N ALA A 95 -8.60 -7.32 -16.61
CA ALA A 95 -8.53 -6.57 -15.37
C ALA A 95 -8.65 -7.52 -14.16
N VAL A 96 -7.92 -7.23 -13.08
CA VAL A 96 -8.05 -7.90 -11.78
C VAL A 96 -8.23 -6.82 -10.71
N ILE A 97 -9.41 -6.75 -10.09
CA ILE A 97 -9.67 -5.85 -8.97
C ILE A 97 -9.40 -6.58 -7.67
N LEU A 98 -8.46 -6.04 -6.87
CA LEU A 98 -8.06 -6.63 -5.59
C LEU A 98 -8.95 -6.15 -4.45
N GLY A 99 -9.34 -7.10 -3.58
CA GLY A 99 -10.03 -6.86 -2.32
C GLY A 99 -9.29 -5.93 -1.34
N ALA A 100 -10.06 -5.20 -0.53
CA ALA A 100 -9.60 -4.25 0.47
C ALA A 100 -10.45 -4.20 1.76
N GLY A 101 -11.27 -5.22 1.99
CA GLY A 101 -12.11 -5.40 3.18
C GLY A 101 -13.54 -4.88 3.06
N LEU A 102 -14.44 -5.51 3.83
CA LEU A 102 -15.83 -5.15 4.05
C LEU A 102 -16.11 -4.78 5.52
N LYS A 103 -17.30 -4.25 5.76
CA LYS A 103 -17.90 -4.11 7.09
C LYS A 103 -19.28 -4.78 7.08
N GLY A 104 -19.36 -6.02 7.56
CA GLY A 104 -20.50 -6.88 7.27
C GLY A 104 -20.56 -7.17 5.77
N GLU A 105 -21.59 -6.67 5.08
CA GLU A 105 -21.69 -6.70 3.60
C GLU A 105 -21.31 -5.36 2.93
N GLU A 106 -21.08 -4.29 3.69
CA GLU A 106 -20.80 -2.96 3.12
C GLU A 106 -19.35 -2.82 2.67
N LEU A 107 -19.13 -2.25 1.48
CA LEU A 107 -17.80 -1.94 0.97
C LEU A 107 -17.05 -0.99 1.91
N SER A 108 -15.81 -1.31 2.25
CA SER A 108 -14.94 -0.32 2.88
C SER A 108 -14.69 0.85 1.93
N GLN A 109 -14.34 2.01 2.49
CA GLN A 109 -14.00 3.18 1.67
C GLN A 109 -12.84 2.88 0.69
N THR A 110 -11.87 2.08 1.12
CA THR A 110 -10.74 1.66 0.28
C THR A 110 -11.20 0.77 -0.87
N LEU A 111 -12.06 -0.22 -0.60
CA LEU A 111 -12.56 -1.13 -1.62
C LEU A 111 -13.44 -0.38 -2.63
N LYS A 112 -14.28 0.53 -2.15
CA LYS A 112 -15.11 1.39 -2.99
C LYS A 112 -14.27 2.22 -3.95
N SER A 113 -13.21 2.88 -3.51
CA SER A 113 -12.36 3.69 -4.40
C SER A 113 -11.60 2.86 -5.45
N ARG A 114 -11.28 1.58 -5.16
CA ARG A 114 -10.75 0.65 -6.18
C ARG A 114 -11.79 0.28 -7.22
N LEU A 115 -13.00 -0.01 -6.76
CA LEU A 115 -14.13 -0.34 -7.64
C LEU A 115 -14.55 0.84 -8.50
N GLU A 116 -14.52 2.07 -7.98
CA GLU A 116 -14.78 3.29 -8.77
C GLU A 116 -13.79 3.42 -9.93
N ALA A 117 -12.48 3.32 -9.65
CA ALA A 117 -11.46 3.35 -10.69
C ALA A 117 -11.59 2.19 -11.70
N GLY A 118 -11.93 0.99 -11.21
CA GLY A 118 -12.14 -0.17 -12.08
C GLY A 118 -13.38 -0.04 -12.95
N THR A 119 -14.48 0.48 -12.43
CA THR A 119 -15.71 0.74 -13.19
C THR A 119 -15.46 1.74 -14.31
N GLU A 120 -14.79 2.86 -14.01
CA GLU A 120 -14.43 3.86 -15.02
C GLU A 120 -13.62 3.23 -16.16
N TYR A 121 -12.57 2.48 -15.82
CA TYR A 121 -11.75 1.77 -16.80
C TYR A 121 -12.56 0.77 -17.65
N LEU A 122 -13.45 -0.02 -17.02
CA LEU A 122 -14.25 -1.06 -17.70
C LEU A 122 -15.39 -0.51 -18.55
N HIS A 123 -15.84 0.73 -18.30
CA HIS A 123 -16.76 1.46 -19.17
C HIS A 123 -16.05 1.94 -20.44
N ASP A 124 -14.83 2.46 -20.31
CA ASP A 124 -14.02 2.90 -21.45
C ASP A 124 -13.53 1.73 -22.32
N HIS A 125 -13.41 0.54 -21.72
CA HIS A 125 -12.92 -0.69 -22.38
C HIS A 125 -13.94 -1.83 -22.27
N PRO A 126 -15.06 -1.78 -23.00
CA PRO A 126 -16.17 -2.73 -22.88
C PRO A 126 -15.80 -4.18 -23.26
N GLU A 127 -14.71 -4.38 -24.01
CA GLU A 127 -14.18 -5.67 -24.42
C GLU A 127 -13.38 -6.38 -23.32
N ILE A 128 -12.90 -5.65 -22.30
CA ILE A 128 -12.00 -6.21 -21.28
C ILE A 128 -12.82 -6.93 -20.20
N PRO A 129 -12.65 -8.24 -20.00
CA PRO A 129 -13.22 -8.96 -18.87
C PRO A 129 -12.47 -8.63 -17.58
N VAL A 130 -13.15 -8.80 -16.44
CA VAL A 130 -12.62 -8.51 -15.11
C VAL A 130 -12.73 -9.71 -14.18
N ILE A 131 -11.69 -9.93 -13.39
CA ILE A 131 -11.72 -10.81 -12.22
C ILE A 131 -11.81 -9.93 -10.98
N VAL A 132 -12.77 -10.21 -10.11
CA VAL A 132 -12.85 -9.59 -8.77
C VAL A 132 -12.34 -10.62 -7.76
N SER A 133 -11.22 -10.31 -7.09
CA SER A 133 -10.46 -11.28 -6.29
C SER A 133 -10.32 -10.83 -4.85
N GLY A 134 -10.89 -11.62 -3.94
CA GLY A 134 -10.87 -11.40 -2.50
C GLY A 134 -11.86 -12.33 -1.78
N GLY A 135 -11.35 -13.14 -0.85
CA GLY A 135 -12.14 -14.05 -0.02
C GLY A 135 -12.86 -13.35 1.12
N GLN A 136 -13.21 -14.11 2.17
CA GLN A 136 -13.94 -13.59 3.33
C GLN A 136 -13.02 -13.39 4.53
N GLY A 137 -12.89 -12.14 4.97
CA GLY A 137 -12.12 -11.73 6.14
C GLY A 137 -12.87 -11.82 7.47
N GLU A 138 -12.16 -11.54 8.55
CA GLU A 138 -12.75 -11.49 9.90
C GLU A 138 -13.69 -10.28 10.04
N GLY A 139 -14.95 -10.53 10.41
CA GLY A 139 -15.97 -9.48 10.57
C GLY A 139 -16.73 -9.13 9.28
N GLU A 140 -16.56 -9.92 8.23
CA GLU A 140 -17.27 -9.81 6.96
C GLU A 140 -18.34 -10.91 6.86
N ASP A 141 -19.52 -10.57 6.35
CA ASP A 141 -20.65 -11.51 6.26
C ASP A 141 -20.63 -12.31 4.95
N ILE A 142 -19.93 -11.80 3.93
CA ILE A 142 -19.76 -12.40 2.60
C ILE A 142 -18.31 -12.21 2.13
N PRO A 143 -17.83 -12.99 1.15
CA PRO A 143 -16.56 -12.71 0.49
C PRO A 143 -16.53 -11.32 -0.15
N GLU A 144 -15.37 -10.67 -0.11
CA GLU A 144 -15.17 -9.36 -0.73
C GLU A 144 -15.53 -9.39 -2.22
N SER A 145 -15.15 -10.46 -2.92
CA SER A 145 -15.44 -10.69 -4.35
C SER A 145 -16.94 -10.70 -4.67
N THR A 146 -17.77 -11.18 -3.75
CA THR A 146 -19.23 -11.21 -3.94
C THR A 146 -19.79 -9.79 -3.87
N ALA A 147 -19.32 -8.98 -2.92
CA ALA A 147 -19.69 -7.57 -2.83
C ALA A 147 -19.20 -6.76 -4.05
N MET A 148 -17.97 -7.04 -4.51
CA MET A 148 -17.39 -6.44 -5.71
C MET A 148 -18.21 -6.78 -6.96
N PHE A 149 -18.60 -8.04 -7.14
CA PHE A 149 -19.44 -8.47 -8.26
C PHE A 149 -20.76 -7.69 -8.29
N ARG A 150 -21.48 -7.65 -7.16
CA ARG A 150 -22.75 -6.92 -7.04
C ARG A 150 -22.58 -5.44 -7.39
N TYR A 151 -21.54 -4.81 -6.86
CA TYR A 151 -21.26 -3.40 -7.13
C TYR A 151 -21.03 -3.15 -8.63
N LEU A 152 -20.21 -3.96 -9.31
CA LEU A 152 -19.93 -3.78 -10.73
C LEU A 152 -21.19 -3.93 -11.59
N VAL A 153 -22.03 -4.92 -11.29
CA VAL A 153 -23.32 -5.14 -11.98
C VAL A 153 -24.26 -3.96 -11.78
N GLU A 154 -24.39 -3.48 -10.54
CA GLU A 154 -25.18 -2.29 -10.20
C GLU A 154 -24.69 -1.03 -10.93
N ASN A 155 -23.40 -0.96 -11.25
CA ASN A 155 -22.78 0.13 -12.02
C ASN A 155 -22.68 -0.16 -13.54
N GLY A 156 -23.45 -1.13 -14.04
CA GLY A 156 -23.65 -1.34 -15.47
C GLY A 156 -22.58 -2.18 -16.17
N ILE A 157 -21.70 -2.86 -15.44
CA ILE A 157 -20.82 -3.88 -16.02
C ILE A 157 -21.61 -5.18 -16.20
N SER A 158 -21.57 -5.74 -17.41
CA SER A 158 -22.31 -6.95 -17.73
C SER A 158 -21.79 -8.16 -16.95
N GLU A 159 -22.70 -8.97 -16.39
CA GLU A 159 -22.37 -10.12 -15.54
C GLU A 159 -21.42 -11.13 -16.23
N ASP A 160 -21.58 -11.35 -17.54
CA ASP A 160 -20.74 -12.26 -18.32
C ASP A 160 -19.28 -11.80 -18.46
N ARG A 161 -19.00 -10.52 -18.18
CA ARG A 161 -17.62 -9.98 -18.14
C ARG A 161 -16.94 -10.20 -16.80
N ILE A 162 -17.69 -10.50 -15.73
CA ILE A 162 -17.16 -10.54 -14.37
C ILE A 162 -16.95 -11.98 -13.94
N THR A 163 -15.74 -12.32 -13.51
CA THR A 163 -15.44 -13.60 -12.87
C THR A 163 -15.09 -13.37 -11.40
N GLU A 164 -15.72 -14.14 -10.52
CA GLU A 164 -15.47 -14.06 -9.09
C GLU A 164 -14.37 -15.02 -8.65
N GLU A 165 -13.45 -14.54 -7.81
CA GLU A 165 -12.48 -15.36 -7.08
C GLU A 165 -12.58 -15.04 -5.58
N ASN A 166 -13.04 -16.01 -4.79
CA ASN A 166 -13.52 -15.80 -3.42
C ASN A 166 -12.78 -16.62 -2.35
N GLN A 167 -11.58 -17.13 -2.64
CA GLN A 167 -10.81 -17.99 -1.73
C GLN A 167 -9.57 -17.28 -1.15
N SER A 168 -9.14 -16.18 -1.75
CA SER A 168 -7.90 -15.51 -1.40
C SER A 168 -7.97 -14.68 -0.11
N THR A 169 -6.91 -14.70 0.70
CA THR A 169 -6.76 -13.90 1.92
C THR A 169 -5.56 -12.96 1.87
N THR A 170 -4.72 -13.10 0.84
CA THR A 170 -3.51 -12.31 0.63
C THR A 170 -3.41 -11.80 -0.80
N THR A 171 -2.60 -10.76 -1.02
CA THR A 171 -2.28 -10.26 -2.38
C THR A 171 -1.68 -11.36 -3.26
N TRP A 172 -0.85 -12.24 -2.69
CA TRP A 172 -0.25 -13.36 -3.40
C TRP A 172 -1.32 -14.35 -3.88
N GLU A 173 -2.20 -14.79 -2.98
CA GLU A 173 -3.30 -15.69 -3.31
C GLU A 173 -4.24 -15.05 -4.33
N ASN A 174 -4.56 -13.76 -4.19
CA ASN A 174 -5.42 -13.06 -5.16
C ASN A 174 -4.88 -13.20 -6.59
N LEU A 175 -3.59 -12.89 -6.79
CA LEU A 175 -2.98 -12.93 -8.11
C LEU A 175 -2.74 -14.37 -8.59
N GLN A 176 -2.36 -15.29 -7.72
CA GLN A 176 -2.16 -16.70 -8.06
C GLN A 176 -3.47 -17.40 -8.46
N ASN A 177 -4.55 -17.14 -7.73
CA ASN A 177 -5.86 -17.69 -8.03
C ASN A 177 -6.45 -17.04 -9.29
N SER A 178 -6.26 -15.73 -9.48
CA SER A 178 -6.62 -15.05 -10.73
C SER A 178 -5.86 -15.62 -11.93
N GLN A 179 -4.56 -15.88 -11.80
CA GLN A 179 -3.74 -16.55 -12.82
C GLN A 179 -4.31 -17.93 -13.16
N SER A 180 -4.60 -18.76 -12.15
CA SER A 180 -5.18 -20.09 -12.33
C SER A 180 -6.51 -20.05 -13.09
N ILE A 181 -7.34 -19.04 -12.83
CA ILE A 181 -8.59 -18.80 -13.56
C ILE A 181 -8.30 -18.48 -15.04
N LEU A 182 -7.33 -17.61 -15.33
CA LEU A 182 -6.95 -17.24 -16.70
C LEU A 182 -6.36 -18.43 -17.47
N GLU A 183 -5.49 -19.22 -16.82
CA GLU A 183 -4.94 -20.47 -17.36
C GLU A 183 -6.05 -21.46 -17.75
N SER A 184 -7.05 -21.64 -16.89
CA SER A 184 -8.19 -22.53 -17.17
C SER A 184 -9.00 -22.10 -18.39
N LYS A 185 -8.94 -20.82 -18.76
CA LYS A 185 -9.59 -20.22 -19.94
C LYS A 185 -8.65 -20.14 -21.16
N GLY A 186 -7.44 -20.71 -21.10
CA GLY A 186 -6.45 -20.67 -22.18
C GLY A 186 -5.84 -19.29 -22.41
N LYS A 187 -5.78 -18.46 -21.37
CA LYS A 187 -5.43 -17.03 -21.43
C LYS A 187 -4.23 -16.69 -20.51
N ALA A 188 -3.32 -17.66 -20.33
CA ALA A 188 -2.20 -17.59 -19.39
C ALA A 188 -1.19 -16.48 -19.70
N ASP A 189 -1.02 -16.15 -20.98
CA ASP A 189 -0.01 -15.19 -21.47
C ASP A 189 -0.55 -13.76 -21.64
N GLY A 190 -1.77 -13.48 -21.17
CA GLY A 190 -2.40 -12.17 -21.35
C GLY A 190 -1.85 -11.12 -20.41
N HIS A 191 -1.82 -9.86 -20.84
CA HIS A 191 -1.40 -8.74 -20.01
C HIS A 191 -2.49 -8.37 -19.01
N ILE A 192 -2.14 -8.33 -17.72
CA ILE A 192 -3.09 -8.12 -16.62
C ILE A 192 -3.00 -6.69 -16.09
N LEU A 193 -4.13 -5.99 -16.03
CA LEU A 193 -4.27 -4.76 -15.29
C LEU A 193 -4.71 -5.04 -13.85
N ILE A 194 -3.81 -4.83 -12.90
CA ILE A 194 -4.09 -4.94 -11.47
C ILE A 194 -4.65 -3.63 -10.95
N ILE A 195 -5.91 -3.64 -10.51
CA ILE A 195 -6.61 -2.48 -9.96
C ILE A 195 -6.57 -2.55 -8.44
N THR A 196 -5.91 -1.61 -7.80
CA THR A 196 -5.75 -1.57 -6.34
C THR A 196 -5.56 -0.15 -5.82
N SER A 197 -5.36 0.03 -4.51
CA SER A 197 -5.14 1.36 -3.92
C SER A 197 -3.83 1.98 -4.42
N ASP A 198 -3.84 3.30 -4.62
CA ASP A 198 -2.69 4.09 -5.05
C ASP A 198 -1.35 3.75 -4.34
N TYR A 199 -1.36 3.61 -3.02
CA TYR A 199 -0.16 3.25 -2.25
C TYR A 199 0.28 1.79 -2.41
N HIS A 200 -0.58 0.91 -2.94
CA HIS A 200 -0.37 -0.54 -3.00
C HIS A 200 0.01 -1.05 -4.40
N VAL A 201 -0.16 -0.24 -5.46
CA VAL A 201 0.08 -0.63 -6.86
C VAL A 201 1.46 -1.26 -7.06
N PHE A 202 2.51 -0.62 -6.55
CA PHE A 202 3.88 -1.11 -6.70
C PHE A 202 4.08 -2.52 -6.14
N ARG A 203 3.57 -2.79 -4.93
CA ARG A 203 3.74 -4.12 -4.31
C ARG A 203 2.88 -5.16 -5.00
N ALA A 204 1.66 -4.81 -5.40
CA ALA A 204 0.81 -5.73 -6.14
C ALA A 204 1.46 -6.15 -7.47
N LYS A 205 2.04 -5.19 -8.20
CA LYS A 205 2.82 -5.47 -9.41
C LYS A 205 4.06 -6.32 -9.13
N LEU A 206 4.83 -5.99 -8.10
CA LEU A 206 5.99 -6.80 -7.70
C LEU A 206 5.59 -8.26 -7.42
N THR A 207 4.44 -8.48 -6.76
CA THR A 207 3.90 -9.83 -6.53
C THR A 207 3.48 -10.51 -7.83
N GLY A 208 2.86 -9.79 -8.75
CA GLY A 208 2.55 -10.31 -10.09
C GLY A 208 3.79 -10.72 -10.87
N GLU A 209 4.82 -9.87 -10.89
CA GLU A 209 6.12 -10.17 -11.53
C GLU A 209 6.79 -11.40 -10.90
N GLN A 210 6.69 -11.58 -9.58
CA GLN A 210 7.20 -12.77 -8.88
C GLN A 210 6.44 -14.06 -9.24
N LEU A 211 5.17 -13.95 -9.59
CA LEU A 211 4.34 -15.04 -10.13
C LEU A 211 4.54 -15.27 -11.64
N GLY A 212 5.39 -14.46 -12.29
CA GLY A 212 5.65 -14.52 -13.72
C GLY A 212 4.55 -13.90 -14.59
N LEU A 213 3.68 -13.07 -14.01
CA LEU A 213 2.63 -12.36 -14.73
C LEU A 213 3.19 -11.13 -15.46
N ASP A 214 2.77 -10.93 -16.71
CA ASP A 214 2.90 -9.64 -17.36
C ASP A 214 1.77 -8.73 -16.88
N CYS A 215 2.11 -7.68 -16.13
CA CYS A 215 1.11 -6.86 -15.47
C CYS A 215 1.45 -5.38 -15.36
N SER A 216 0.39 -4.59 -15.39
CA SER A 216 0.36 -3.15 -15.13
C SER A 216 -0.58 -2.85 -13.97
N GLY A 217 -0.51 -1.62 -13.45
CA GLY A 217 -1.26 -1.23 -12.27
C GLY A 217 -2.12 0.01 -12.50
N LEU A 218 -3.38 -0.04 -12.05
CA LEU A 218 -4.28 1.11 -11.97
C LEU A 218 -4.59 1.44 -10.51
N ALA A 219 -4.44 2.72 -10.15
CA ALA A 219 -4.62 3.23 -8.81
C ALA A 219 -6.06 3.72 -8.55
N GLY A 220 -6.72 3.16 -7.55
CA GLY A 220 -7.85 3.77 -6.87
C GLY A 220 -7.38 4.82 -5.86
N GLU A 221 -7.91 6.03 -5.95
CA GLU A 221 -7.45 7.15 -5.13
C GLU A 221 -7.76 6.95 -3.64
N SER A 222 -6.76 7.21 -2.79
CA SER A 222 -6.93 7.18 -1.33
C SER A 222 -6.94 8.58 -0.74
N GLY A 223 -7.73 8.77 0.33
CA GLY A 223 -7.65 9.99 1.13
C GLY A 223 -6.24 10.23 1.70
N PHE A 224 -5.81 11.49 1.76
CA PHE A 224 -4.43 11.87 2.09
C PHE A 224 -3.85 11.18 3.34
N PHE A 225 -4.59 11.17 4.45
CA PHE A 225 -4.11 10.56 5.70
C PHE A 225 -3.98 9.04 5.63
N ILE A 226 -4.91 8.38 4.91
CA ILE A 226 -4.85 6.94 4.64
C ILE A 226 -3.60 6.65 3.82
N LYS A 227 -3.42 7.39 2.71
CA LYS A 227 -2.26 7.25 1.82
C LYS A 227 -0.95 7.38 2.58
N VAL A 228 -0.74 8.45 3.35
CA VAL A 228 0.50 8.64 4.12
C VAL A 228 0.74 7.48 5.10
N ASN A 229 -0.28 7.05 5.84
CA ASN A 229 -0.13 5.94 6.78
C ASN A 229 0.23 4.62 6.09
N TYR A 230 -0.43 4.30 4.97
CA TYR A 230 -0.21 3.05 4.26
C TYR A 230 1.07 3.06 3.42
N MET A 231 1.49 4.18 2.82
CA MET A 231 2.78 4.28 2.16
C MET A 231 3.97 4.00 3.10
N ILE A 232 3.87 4.44 4.37
CA ILE A 232 4.87 4.09 5.40
C ILE A 232 4.85 2.58 5.69
N ARG A 233 3.67 1.94 5.76
CA ARG A 233 3.56 0.49 5.94
C ARG A 233 4.11 -0.27 4.74
N GLU A 234 3.85 0.21 3.53
CA GLU A 234 4.30 -0.39 2.28
C GLU A 234 5.82 -0.38 2.16
N TYR A 235 6.54 0.60 2.73
CA TYR A 235 8.01 0.53 2.84
C TYR A 235 8.47 -0.79 3.47
N PHE A 236 7.90 -1.12 4.63
CA PHE A 236 8.27 -2.33 5.35
C PHE A 236 7.83 -3.59 4.62
N ALA A 237 6.66 -3.55 3.97
CA ALA A 237 6.17 -4.66 3.17
C ALA A 237 7.04 -4.93 1.94
N VAL A 238 7.48 -3.89 1.23
CA VAL A 238 8.40 -4.00 0.09
C VAL A 238 9.77 -4.52 0.53
N VAL A 239 10.32 -3.99 1.62
CA VAL A 239 11.59 -4.50 2.17
C VAL A 239 11.46 -5.96 2.57
N LYS A 240 10.34 -6.38 3.21
CA LYS A 240 10.07 -7.79 3.51
C LYS A 240 10.04 -8.62 2.22
N ALA A 241 9.28 -8.19 1.21
CA ALA A 241 9.12 -8.91 -0.06
C ALA A 241 10.45 -9.11 -0.80
N VAL A 242 11.34 -8.12 -0.77
CA VAL A 242 12.66 -8.20 -1.41
C VAL A 242 13.65 -9.05 -0.60
N VAL A 243 13.62 -8.98 0.74
CA VAL A 243 14.60 -9.67 1.60
C VAL A 243 14.23 -11.12 1.89
N VAL A 244 12.94 -11.39 2.12
CA VAL A 244 12.43 -12.69 2.57
C VAL A 244 11.76 -13.47 1.43
N GLY A 245 11.24 -12.78 0.42
CA GLY A 245 10.40 -13.36 -0.64
C GLY A 245 8.91 -12.99 -0.47
N GLY A 246 8.08 -13.38 -1.44
CA GLY A 246 6.68 -12.97 -1.61
C GLY A 246 5.66 -13.53 -0.60
N GLU A 247 6.09 -14.26 0.43
CA GLU A 247 5.25 -14.87 1.48
C GLU A 247 5.31 -14.11 2.83
#